data_AF-A0A6M6ICH7-F1
#
_entry.id   AF-A0A6M6ICH7-F1
#
_cell.length_a   1.000
_cell.length_b   1.000
_cell.length_c   1.000
_cell.angle_alpha   90.00
_cell.angle_beta   90.00
_cell.angle_gamma   90.00
#
_symmetry.space_group_name_H-M   'P 1'
#
loop_
_entity.id
_entity.type
_entity.pdbx_description
1 polymer ?
#
loop_
_entity_poly.entity_id
_entity_poly.type
_entity_poly.pdbx_seq_one_letter_code
_entity_poly.pdbx_strand_id
1 'polypeptide(L)'
;MAGQCWACKRQARGLGHSDNRFRVGESRRYPMDWVFCSRKCQDAFHALYGQWLRTDPRQEDVLMVDPTEFERAAMRACLKCFGEAAGEIGFDKPLGHYSEAEALQVIEAIVTGWTEAMAAHHQQAKYPPVRGIEPYETQAPQPVVKLEPASATITFDPANPFADLEDDLPWETGEPVVAKPDKRGRAK
;
A
#
# COMPACT_ATOMS: atom_id res chain seq x y z
N MET A 1 -22.11 -33.07 -0.15
CA MET A 1 -21.38 -31.78 -0.22
C MET A 1 -21.97 -30.95 -1.33
N ALA A 2 -22.81 -29.97 -1.00
CA ALA A 2 -23.32 -29.00 -1.96
C ALA A 2 -22.37 -27.80 -1.95
N GLY A 3 -21.78 -27.48 -3.10
CA GLY A 3 -20.81 -26.40 -3.22
C GLY A 3 -20.37 -26.22 -4.66
N GLN A 4 -19.78 -25.07 -4.96
CA GLN A 4 -19.21 -24.78 -6.27
C GLN A 4 -17.78 -25.29 -6.34
N CYS A 5 -17.38 -25.81 -7.50
CA CYS A 5 -16.03 -26.26 -7.77
C CYS A 5 -15.06 -25.10 -7.56
N TRP A 6 -14.04 -25.30 -6.73
CA TRP A 6 -13.05 -24.25 -6.45
C TRP A 6 -12.38 -23.75 -7.73
N ALA A 7 -12.02 -24.67 -8.63
CA ALA A 7 -11.27 -24.39 -9.85
C ALA A 7 -12.11 -23.76 -10.99
N CYS A 8 -13.34 -24.24 -11.23
CA CYS A 8 -14.13 -23.84 -12.40
C CYS A 8 -15.56 -23.35 -12.09
N LYS A 9 -15.90 -23.21 -10.81
CA LYS A 9 -17.18 -22.71 -10.28
C LYS A 9 -18.45 -23.49 -10.67
N ARG A 10 -18.34 -24.57 -11.45
CA ARG A 10 -19.45 -25.52 -11.72
C ARG A 10 -19.86 -26.29 -10.46
N GLN A 11 -21.06 -26.85 -10.43
CA GLN A 11 -21.52 -27.70 -9.33
C GLN A 11 -20.50 -28.81 -9.00
N ALA A 12 -20.07 -28.89 -7.73
CA ALA A 12 -19.15 -29.92 -7.26
C ALA A 12 -19.80 -31.31 -7.26
N ARG A 13 -18.99 -32.35 -7.45
CA ARG A 13 -19.44 -33.75 -7.59
C ARG A 13 -18.87 -34.66 -6.49
N GLY A 14 -18.62 -34.11 -5.30
CA GLY A 14 -18.16 -34.87 -4.14
C GLY A 14 -16.66 -35.16 -4.09
N LEU A 15 -15.87 -34.63 -5.02
CA LEU A 15 -14.40 -34.62 -4.93
C LEU A 15 -13.97 -33.47 -4.01
N GLY A 16 -12.95 -33.69 -3.18
CA GLY A 16 -12.42 -32.67 -2.29
C GLY A 16 -10.94 -32.87 -1.97
N HIS A 17 -10.36 -31.91 -1.25
CA HIS A 17 -8.98 -31.98 -0.78
C HIS A 17 -8.93 -32.33 0.71
N SER A 18 -7.93 -33.12 1.09
CA SER A 18 -7.60 -33.39 2.49
C SER A 18 -6.13 -33.06 2.73
N ASP A 19 -5.87 -32.09 3.60
CA ASP A 19 -4.51 -31.70 3.94
C ASP A 19 -3.95 -32.61 5.04
N ASN A 20 -3.02 -33.47 4.66
CA ASN A 20 -2.42 -34.45 5.58
C ASN A 20 -1.42 -33.84 6.58
N ARG A 21 -1.12 -32.54 6.50
CA ARG A 21 -0.33 -31.85 7.52
C ARG A 21 -1.07 -31.73 8.85
N PHE A 22 -2.39 -31.67 8.81
CA PHE A 22 -3.24 -31.55 9.99
C PHE A 22 -3.72 -32.92 10.48
N ARG A 23 -3.99 -33.03 11.79
CA ARG A 23 -4.41 -34.31 12.41
C ARG A 23 -5.86 -34.65 12.06
N VAL A 24 -6.19 -35.93 12.12
CA VAL A 24 -7.60 -36.38 11.97
C VAL A 24 -8.44 -35.75 13.09
N GLY A 25 -9.51 -35.06 12.72
CA GLY A 25 -10.39 -34.33 13.65
C GLY A 25 -10.18 -32.81 13.66
N GLU A 26 -9.08 -32.32 13.07
CA GLU A 26 -8.87 -30.88 12.89
C GLU A 26 -9.67 -30.38 11.68
N SER A 27 -10.46 -29.31 11.84
CA SER A 27 -11.31 -28.78 10.76
C SER A 27 -10.51 -28.34 9.53
N ARG A 28 -9.27 -27.88 9.74
CA ARG A 28 -8.33 -27.47 8.68
C ARG A 28 -7.88 -28.63 7.79
N ARG A 29 -7.98 -29.87 8.27
CA ARG A 29 -7.69 -31.07 7.47
C ARG A 29 -8.66 -31.27 6.32
N TYR A 30 -9.92 -30.86 6.52
CA TYR A 30 -11.00 -31.03 5.54
C TYR A 30 -11.68 -29.69 5.24
N PRO A 31 -11.02 -28.76 4.52
CA PRO A 31 -11.64 -27.50 4.16
C PRO A 31 -12.89 -27.74 3.31
N MET A 32 -14.03 -27.27 3.80
CA MET A 32 -15.34 -27.51 3.15
C MET A 32 -15.45 -26.81 1.78
N ASP A 33 -14.66 -25.77 1.55
CA ASP A 33 -14.67 -24.97 0.32
C ASP A 33 -13.82 -25.57 -0.81
N TRP A 34 -12.95 -26.54 -0.50
CA TRP A 34 -12.07 -27.17 -1.47
C TRP A 34 -12.71 -28.41 -2.08
N VAL A 35 -13.81 -28.16 -2.80
CA VAL A 35 -14.59 -29.17 -3.52
C VAL A 35 -14.45 -29.02 -5.03
N PHE A 36 -14.57 -30.12 -5.79
CA PHE A 36 -14.31 -30.16 -7.23
C PHE A 36 -15.41 -30.86 -8.03
N CYS A 37 -15.61 -30.43 -9.27
CA CYS A 37 -16.59 -31.05 -10.19
C CYS A 37 -16.02 -32.24 -10.99
N SER A 38 -14.71 -32.38 -11.07
CA SER A 38 -14.04 -33.43 -11.87
C SER A 38 -12.62 -33.70 -11.36
N ARG A 39 -12.07 -34.87 -11.73
CA ARG A 39 -10.69 -35.24 -11.37
C ARG A 39 -9.65 -34.28 -11.97
N LYS A 40 -9.88 -33.80 -13.20
CA LYS A 40 -9.02 -32.77 -13.83
C LYS A 40 -8.94 -31.48 -13.00
N CYS A 41 -10.08 -31.01 -12.47
CA CYS A 41 -10.10 -29.82 -11.61
C CYS A 41 -9.39 -30.05 -10.27
N GLN A 42 -9.52 -31.25 -9.71
CA GLN A 42 -8.85 -31.64 -8.47
C GLN A 42 -7.33 -31.76 -8.68
N ASP A 43 -6.87 -32.39 -9.76
CA ASP A 43 -5.45 -32.54 -10.07
C ASP A 43 -4.79 -31.19 -10.36
N ALA A 44 -5.49 -30.28 -11.06
CA ALA A 44 -5.02 -28.90 -11.28
C ALA A 44 -4.86 -28.14 -9.95
N PHE A 45 -5.82 -28.29 -9.03
CA PHE A 45 -5.69 -27.72 -7.69
C PHE A 45 -4.51 -28.35 -6.93
N HIS A 46 -4.34 -29.67 -6.94
CA HIS A 46 -3.22 -30.32 -6.24
C HIS A 46 -1.85 -29.93 -6.81
N ALA A 47 -1.74 -29.68 -8.11
CA ALA A 47 -0.51 -29.18 -8.71
C ALA A 47 -0.17 -27.77 -8.19
N LEU A 48 -1.15 -26.86 -8.18
CA LEU A 48 -0.99 -25.50 -7.65
C LEU A 48 -0.72 -25.49 -6.15
N TYR A 49 -1.52 -26.23 -5.38
CA TYR A 49 -1.40 -26.35 -3.93
C TYR A 49 -0.05 -26.97 -3.53
N GLY A 50 0.41 -27.99 -4.26
CA GLY A 50 1.73 -28.58 -4.04
C GLY A 50 2.90 -27.66 -4.39
N GLN A 51 2.74 -26.79 -5.39
CA GLN A 51 3.73 -25.75 -5.68
C GLN A 51 3.75 -24.69 -4.59
N TRP A 52 2.57 -24.20 -4.20
CA TRP A 52 2.41 -23.27 -3.09
C TRP A 52 3.05 -23.81 -1.82
N LEU A 53 2.81 -25.08 -1.47
CA LEU A 53 3.39 -25.72 -0.27
C LEU A 53 4.92 -25.81 -0.29
N ARG A 54 5.55 -25.85 -1.47
CA ARG A 54 7.02 -25.85 -1.61
C ARG A 54 7.62 -24.45 -1.46
N THR A 55 6.84 -23.42 -1.75
CA THR A 55 7.25 -22.02 -1.66
C THR A 55 6.74 -21.32 -0.40
N ASP A 56 5.74 -21.91 0.28
CA ASP A 56 5.18 -21.41 1.52
C ASP A 56 6.28 -21.44 2.57
N PRO A 57 6.73 -20.28 3.07
CA PRO A 57 7.65 -20.23 4.20
C PRO A 57 6.97 -21.00 5.32
N ARG A 58 7.74 -21.82 6.06
CA ARG A 58 7.15 -22.51 7.20
C ARG A 58 6.56 -21.43 8.09
N GLN A 59 5.39 -21.64 8.68
CA GLN A 59 4.67 -20.59 9.41
C GLN A 59 5.52 -19.88 10.50
N GLU A 60 6.59 -20.54 10.95
CA GLU A 60 7.66 -20.01 11.79
C GLU A 60 8.53 -18.91 11.13
N ASP A 61 8.77 -18.96 9.81
CA ASP A 61 9.50 -17.95 9.03
C ASP A 61 8.65 -16.70 8.76
N VAL A 62 7.32 -16.83 8.65
CA VAL A 62 6.40 -15.70 8.42
C VAL A 62 6.28 -14.78 9.63
N LEU A 63 6.64 -15.26 10.82
CA LEU A 63 6.63 -14.46 12.05
C LEU A 63 7.88 -13.58 12.19
N MET A 64 8.94 -13.83 11.41
CA MET A 64 10.10 -12.96 11.34
C MET A 64 9.88 -11.95 10.20
N VAL A 65 9.39 -10.76 10.54
CA VAL A 65 9.26 -9.68 9.54
C VAL A 65 10.67 -9.24 9.17
N ASP A 66 11.13 -9.68 8.00
CA ASP A 66 12.36 -9.14 7.42
C ASP A 66 12.17 -7.64 7.20
N PRO A 67 13.08 -6.79 7.70
CA PRO A 67 12.99 -5.36 7.45
C PRO A 67 13.03 -5.13 5.95
N THR A 68 12.11 -4.32 5.44
CA THR A 68 12.04 -3.90 4.04
C THR A 68 13.34 -3.23 3.60
N GLU A 69 13.56 -3.08 2.30
CA GLU A 69 14.77 -2.46 1.78
C GLU A 69 14.99 -1.03 2.29
N PHE A 70 13.91 -0.25 2.36
CA PHE A 70 13.95 1.12 2.86
C PHE A 70 14.17 1.17 4.37
N GLU A 71 13.58 0.26 5.15
CA GLU A 71 13.87 0.11 6.58
C GLU A 71 15.35 -0.18 6.81
N ARG A 72 15.94 -1.13 6.08
CA ARG A 72 17.39 -1.39 6.16
C ARG A 72 18.24 -0.18 5.77
N ALA A 73 17.79 0.61 4.79
CA ALA A 73 18.48 1.85 4.42
C ALA A 73 18.41 2.89 5.54
N ALA A 74 17.26 3.05 6.19
CA ALA A 74 17.12 3.92 7.36
C ALA A 74 17.96 3.44 8.55
N MET A 75 18.07 2.12 8.79
CA MET A 75 18.95 1.57 9.84
C MET A 75 20.39 2.02 9.60
N ARG A 76 20.86 1.95 8.34
CA ARG A 76 22.21 2.40 7.97
C ARG A 76 22.38 3.91 8.10
N ALA A 77 21.35 4.71 7.78
CA ALA A 77 21.39 6.15 7.94
C ALA A 77 21.55 6.57 9.42
N CYS A 78 20.91 5.83 10.34
CA CYS A 78 21.01 6.08 11.78
C CYS A 78 22.43 5.91 12.35
N LEU A 79 23.33 5.18 11.67
CA LEU A 79 24.71 4.99 12.12
C LEU A 79 25.47 6.30 12.26
N LYS A 80 25.12 7.32 11.46
CA LYS A 80 25.71 8.65 11.55
C LYS A 80 25.30 9.36 12.84
N CYS A 81 23.99 9.49 13.08
CA CYS A 81 23.44 10.12 14.29
C CYS A 81 23.91 9.38 15.56
N PHE A 82 23.99 8.06 15.50
CA PHE A 82 24.57 7.24 16.56
C PHE A 82 26.03 7.61 16.84
N GLY A 83 26.87 7.71 15.81
CA GLY A 83 28.28 8.06 15.97
C GLY A 83 28.50 9.45 16.55
N GLU A 84 27.67 10.42 16.14
CA GLU A 84 27.69 11.79 16.67
C GLU A 84 27.31 11.81 18.15
N ALA A 85 26.19 11.20 18.54
CA ALA A 85 25.76 11.10 19.94
C ALA A 85 26.77 10.32 20.81
N ALA A 86 27.32 9.22 20.29
CA ALA A 86 28.34 8.44 20.98
C ALA A 86 29.65 9.23 21.17
N GLY A 87 29.99 10.09 20.21
CA GLY A 87 31.15 10.98 20.29
C GLY A 87 31.01 12.06 21.37
N GLU A 88 29.80 12.61 21.54
CA GLU A 88 29.50 13.61 22.56
C GLU A 88 29.54 13.02 23.99
N ILE A 89 29.02 11.80 24.15
CA ILE A 89 28.93 11.13 25.45
C ILE A 89 30.28 10.52 25.88
N GLY A 90 31.08 10.06 24.92
CA GLY A 90 32.24 9.23 25.20
C GLY A 90 31.83 7.75 25.35
N PHE A 91 32.09 6.96 24.31
CA PHE A 91 31.78 5.53 24.28
C PHE A 91 32.89 4.66 24.92
N ASP A 92 33.49 5.11 26.01
CA ASP A 92 34.68 4.52 26.66
C ASP A 92 34.36 3.54 27.81
N LYS A 93 33.13 3.56 28.32
CA LYS A 93 32.65 2.71 29.42
C LYS A 93 31.69 1.63 28.89
N PRO A 94 31.56 0.47 29.55
CA PRO A 94 30.62 -0.57 29.12
C PRO A 94 29.17 -0.07 29.24
N LEU A 95 28.31 -0.51 28.33
CA LEU A 95 26.90 -0.07 28.20
C LEU A 95 26.10 -0.05 29.52
N GLY A 96 26.41 -0.94 30.47
CA GLY A 96 25.74 -0.99 31.78
C GLY A 96 26.15 0.09 32.79
N HIS A 97 27.14 0.92 32.48
CA HIS A 97 27.62 2.01 33.36
C HIS A 97 27.20 3.40 32.88
N TYR A 98 26.42 3.48 31.80
CA TYR A 98 25.80 4.74 31.38
C TYR A 98 24.61 5.06 32.29
N SER A 99 24.47 6.34 32.59
CA SER A 99 23.27 6.88 33.22
C SER A 99 22.10 6.80 32.25
N GLU A 100 20.88 6.81 32.80
CA GLU A 100 19.65 6.84 32.00
C GLU A 100 19.63 8.00 31.00
N ALA A 101 20.11 9.19 31.41
CA ALA A 101 20.16 10.36 30.55
C ALA A 101 21.07 10.16 29.32
N GLU A 102 22.25 9.56 29.51
CA GLU A 102 23.17 9.26 28.41
C GLU A 102 22.55 8.20 27.46
N ALA A 103 21.89 7.18 28.02
CA ALA A 103 21.22 6.16 27.21
C ALA A 103 20.06 6.74 26.40
N LEU A 104 19.23 7.59 27.03
CA LEU A 104 18.12 8.27 26.36
C LEU A 104 18.62 9.17 25.23
N GLN A 105 19.70 9.92 25.43
CA GLN A 105 20.28 10.77 24.38
C GLN A 105 20.64 9.97 23.11
N VAL A 106 21.26 8.79 23.26
CA VAL A 106 21.59 7.91 22.12
C VAL A 106 20.32 7.37 21.45
N ILE A 107 19.34 6.93 22.23
CA ILE A 107 18.08 6.39 21.71
C ILE A 107 17.33 7.48 20.93
N GLU A 108 17.22 8.68 21.49
CA GLU A 108 16.57 9.83 20.86
C GLU A 108 17.25 10.21 19.55
N ALA A 109 18.59 10.24 19.51
CA ALA A 109 19.35 10.50 18.28
C ALA A 109 19.06 9.45 17.19
N ILE A 110 19.01 8.16 17.55
CA ILE A 110 18.71 7.08 16.59
C ILE A 110 17.26 7.18 16.09
N VAL A 111 16.29 7.36 16.98
CA VAL A 111 14.87 7.43 16.61
C VAL A 111 14.61 8.67 15.75
N THR A 112 15.27 9.78 16.05
CA THR A 112 15.18 11.00 15.22
C THR A 112 15.75 10.74 13.83
N GLY A 113 16.97 10.20 13.72
CA GLY A 113 17.56 9.87 12.42
C GLY A 113 16.74 8.87 11.61
N TRP A 114 16.11 7.90 12.27
CA TRP A 114 15.20 6.94 11.63
C TRP A 114 13.96 7.62 11.05
N THR A 115 13.28 8.43 11.87
CA THR A 115 12.04 9.10 11.48
C THR A 115 12.28 10.09 10.36
N GLU A 116 13.40 10.82 10.38
CA GLU A 116 13.84 11.68 9.27
C GLU A 116 14.13 10.90 7.99
N ALA A 117 14.87 9.79 8.06
CA ALA A 117 15.15 8.95 6.91
C ALA A 117 13.88 8.35 6.28
N MET A 118 12.92 7.93 7.11
CA MET A 118 11.62 7.44 6.66
C MET A 118 10.75 8.55 6.06
N ALA A 119 10.76 9.75 6.65
CA ALA A 119 10.05 10.90 6.10
C ALA A 119 10.62 11.29 4.71
N ALA A 120 11.95 11.33 4.56
CA ALA A 120 12.61 11.60 3.29
C ALA A 120 12.27 10.55 2.23
N HIS A 121 12.29 9.26 2.59
CA HIS A 121 11.87 8.18 1.69
C HIS A 121 10.40 8.34 1.27
N HIS A 122 9.49 8.64 2.20
CA HIS A 122 8.09 8.89 1.86
C HIS A 122 7.90 10.10 0.96
N GLN A 123 8.65 11.17 1.16
CA GLN A 123 8.62 12.35 0.28
C GLN A 123 9.09 11.99 -1.14
N GLN A 124 10.17 11.23 -1.27
CA GLN A 124 10.70 10.78 -2.57
C GLN A 124 9.74 9.81 -3.28
N ALA A 125 9.07 8.94 -2.53
CA ALA A 125 8.13 7.95 -3.06
C ALA A 125 6.72 8.50 -3.31
N LYS A 126 6.41 9.72 -2.84
CA LYS A 126 5.07 10.34 -2.92
C LYS A 126 4.58 10.49 -4.36
N TYR A 127 5.49 10.71 -5.30
CA TYR A 127 5.17 10.85 -6.72
C TYR A 127 5.76 9.66 -7.49
N PRO A 128 4.93 8.85 -8.19
CA PRO A 128 5.46 7.83 -9.07
C PRO A 128 6.35 8.50 -10.12
N PRO A 129 7.51 7.91 -10.48
CA PRO A 129 8.41 8.51 -11.46
C PRO A 129 7.73 8.57 -12.83
N VAL A 130 7.11 9.71 -13.13
CA VAL A 130 6.53 10.01 -14.45
C VAL A 130 7.71 10.38 -15.36
N ARG A 131 7.97 9.55 -16.37
CA ARG A 131 9.06 9.79 -17.32
C ARG A 131 8.90 11.17 -17.98
N GLY A 132 9.94 12.00 -17.89
CA GLY A 132 10.05 13.26 -18.63
C GLY A 132 9.50 14.51 -17.93
N ILE A 133 9.10 14.44 -16.66
CA ILE A 133 8.68 15.61 -15.90
C ILE A 133 9.46 15.63 -14.58
N GLU A 134 10.29 16.64 -14.37
CA GLU A 134 10.92 16.87 -13.07
C GLU A 134 9.84 17.28 -12.05
N PRO A 135 9.89 16.80 -10.80
CA PRO A 135 8.95 17.20 -9.76
C PRO A 135 8.90 18.72 -9.60
N TYR A 136 7.70 19.31 -9.56
CA TYR A 136 7.50 20.76 -9.47
C TYR A 136 8.20 21.40 -8.25
N GLU A 137 8.45 20.62 -7.19
CA GLU A 137 9.11 21.05 -5.94
C GLU A 137 10.61 21.31 -6.11
N THR A 138 11.25 20.80 -7.18
CA THR A 138 12.68 21.08 -7.47
C THR A 138 12.87 22.32 -8.36
N GLN A 139 11.79 22.88 -8.89
CA GLN A 139 11.86 24.13 -9.65
C GLN A 139 12.00 25.31 -8.68
N ALA A 140 13.19 25.90 -8.62
CA ALA A 140 13.38 27.23 -8.07
C ALA A 140 12.31 28.16 -8.67
N PRO A 141 11.59 28.98 -7.88
CA PRO A 141 10.57 29.86 -8.40
C PRO A 141 11.20 30.74 -9.47
N GLN A 142 10.82 30.48 -10.72
CA GLN A 142 11.23 31.33 -11.84
C GLN A 142 10.73 32.74 -11.53
N PRO A 143 11.55 33.78 -11.70
CA PRO A 143 11.09 35.14 -11.46
C PRO A 143 9.89 35.37 -12.37
N VAL A 144 8.73 35.54 -11.75
CA VAL A 144 7.50 35.91 -12.46
C VAL A 144 7.84 37.12 -13.31
N VAL A 145 7.87 36.94 -14.62
CA VAL A 145 7.93 38.05 -15.57
C VAL A 145 6.75 38.93 -15.20
N LYS A 146 7.02 40.17 -14.76
CA LYS A 146 5.98 41.19 -14.57
C LYS A 146 5.24 41.31 -15.90
N LEU A 147 4.09 40.64 -15.99
CA LEU A 147 3.13 40.87 -17.05
C LEU A 147 2.66 42.31 -16.87
N GLU A 148 2.99 43.16 -17.84
CA GLU A 148 2.41 44.50 -17.91
C GLU A 148 0.88 44.36 -17.97
N PRO A 149 0.12 45.23 -17.27
CA PRO A 149 -1.31 45.05 -17.13
C PRO A 149 -1.98 45.30 -18.48
N ALA A 150 -2.32 44.23 -19.18
CA ALA A 150 -3.30 44.27 -20.24
C ALA A 150 -4.63 44.71 -19.61
N SER A 151 -5.12 45.85 -20.06
CA SER A 151 -6.36 46.49 -19.62
C SER A 151 -7.56 45.57 -19.82
N ALA A 152 -7.87 44.76 -18.81
CA ALA A 152 -9.17 44.15 -18.61
C ALA A 152 -9.58 44.44 -17.17
N THR A 153 -10.54 45.35 -16.99
CA THR A 153 -11.15 45.62 -15.70
C THR A 153 -11.87 44.35 -15.23
N ILE A 154 -11.18 43.49 -14.49
CA ILE A 154 -11.79 42.43 -13.69
C ILE A 154 -12.13 43.06 -12.35
N THR A 155 -13.41 43.31 -12.12
CA THR A 155 -13.91 43.82 -10.85
C THR A 155 -13.84 42.69 -9.82
N PHE A 156 -12.71 42.58 -9.10
CA PHE A 156 -12.58 41.67 -7.97
C PHE A 156 -13.30 42.32 -6.76
N ASP A 157 -14.45 41.77 -6.36
CA ASP A 157 -15.15 42.20 -5.15
C ASP A 157 -14.63 41.41 -3.93
N PRO A 158 -13.92 42.03 -2.98
CA PRO A 158 -13.36 41.34 -1.83
C PRO A 158 -14.44 40.85 -0.85
N ALA A 159 -15.69 41.33 -0.95
CA ALA A 159 -16.78 40.82 -0.14
C ALA A 159 -17.37 39.50 -0.67
N ASN A 160 -17.12 39.17 -1.95
CA ASN A 160 -17.64 37.95 -2.56
C ASN A 160 -16.67 37.41 -3.65
N PRO A 161 -15.54 36.81 -3.23
CA PRO A 161 -14.40 36.49 -4.10
C PRO A 161 -14.64 35.32 -5.08
N PHE A 162 -15.86 34.79 -5.17
CA PHE A 162 -16.23 33.65 -6.00
C PHE A 162 -17.52 33.89 -6.82
N ALA A 163 -17.96 35.15 -6.93
CA ALA A 163 -19.23 35.49 -7.58
C ALA A 163 -19.27 35.20 -9.10
N ASP A 164 -18.09 34.98 -9.69
CA ASP A 164 -17.86 34.65 -11.10
C ASP A 164 -17.71 33.13 -11.36
N LEU A 165 -17.76 32.30 -10.32
CA LEU A 165 -17.77 30.84 -10.45
C LEU A 165 -19.22 30.37 -10.60
N GLU A 166 -19.73 30.32 -11.83
CA GLU A 166 -21.00 29.66 -12.11
C GLU A 166 -20.95 28.20 -11.63
N ASP A 167 -22.06 27.79 -11.00
CA ASP A 167 -22.24 26.61 -10.15
C ASP A 167 -22.12 25.28 -10.94
N ASP A 168 -20.91 24.87 -11.28
CA ASP A 168 -20.59 23.57 -11.89
C ASP A 168 -20.66 22.44 -10.83
N LEU A 169 -21.89 22.11 -10.40
CA LEU A 169 -22.20 20.94 -9.58
C LEU A 169 -22.91 19.86 -10.42
N PRO A 170 -22.18 18.96 -11.11
CA PRO A 170 -22.77 17.98 -12.00
C PRO A 170 -23.54 16.82 -11.31
N TRP A 171 -23.74 16.85 -9.99
CA TRP A 171 -24.37 15.74 -9.24
C TRP A 171 -25.62 16.10 -8.42
N GLU A 172 -26.20 17.29 -8.58
CA GLU A 172 -27.55 17.57 -8.06
C GLU A 172 -28.58 17.69 -9.19
N THR A 173 -29.07 16.55 -9.66
CA THR A 173 -30.36 16.48 -10.39
C THR A 173 -31.25 15.45 -9.71
N GLY A 174 -32.05 15.94 -8.77
CA GLY A 174 -33.24 15.25 -8.31
C GLY A 174 -34.34 15.32 -9.37
N GLU A 175 -34.21 14.56 -10.47
CA GLU A 175 -35.34 14.20 -11.34
C GLU A 175 -35.20 12.74 -11.81
N PRO A 176 -36.25 11.91 -11.74
CA PRO A 176 -36.18 10.52 -12.15
C PRO A 176 -36.06 10.42 -13.68
N VAL A 177 -34.91 9.95 -14.16
CA VAL A 177 -34.70 9.57 -15.56
C VAL A 177 -35.61 8.39 -15.92
N VAL A 178 -36.73 8.69 -16.58
CA VAL A 178 -37.60 7.69 -17.22
C VAL A 178 -36.84 7.02 -18.35
N ALA A 179 -36.50 5.74 -18.19
CA ALA A 179 -35.91 4.93 -19.24
C ALA A 179 -36.90 4.76 -20.41
N LYS A 180 -36.53 5.24 -21.60
CA LYS A 180 -37.27 4.94 -22.84
C LYS A 180 -37.02 3.48 -23.25
N PRO A 181 -38.06 2.71 -23.62
CA PRO A 181 -37.88 1.34 -24.07
C PRO A 181 -37.31 1.31 -25.50
N ASP A 182 -36.10 0.77 -25.64
CA ASP A 182 -35.44 0.54 -26.92
C ASP A 182 -36.11 -0.67 -27.62
N LYS A 183 -36.75 -0.42 -28.77
CA LYS A 183 -37.32 -1.47 -29.63
C LYS A 183 -36.20 -2.12 -30.44
N ARG A 184 -35.55 -3.14 -29.88
CA ARG A 184 -34.73 -4.06 -30.70
C ARG A 184 -35.64 -4.96 -31.54
N GLY A 185 -35.72 -4.63 -32.83
CA GLY A 185 -36.36 -5.44 -33.85
C GLY A 185 -35.68 -6.81 -33.99
N ARG A 186 -36.50 -7.86 -33.94
CA ARG A 186 -36.14 -9.25 -34.24
C ARG A 186 -36.34 -9.48 -35.74
N ALA A 187 -35.27 -9.55 -36.51
CA ALA A 187 -35.33 -10.11 -37.86
C ALA A 187 -35.36 -11.65 -37.77
N LYS A 188 -36.26 -12.24 -38.56
CA LYS A 188 -36.41 -13.68 -38.77
C LYS A 188 -35.31 -14.20 -39.70
#